data_AF-A0A9W8RR14-F1
#
_entry.id   AF-A0A9W8RR14-F1
#
_cell.length_a   1.000
_cell.length_b   1.000
_cell.length_c   1.000
_cell.angle_alpha   90.00
_cell.angle_beta   90.00
_cell.angle_gamma   90.00
#
_symmetry.space_group_name_H-M   'P 1'
#
loop_
_entity.id
_entity.type
_entity.pdbx_description
1 polymer ?
#
loop_
_entity_poly.entity_id
_entity_poly.type
_entity_poly.pdbx_seq_one_letter_code
_entity_poly.pdbx_strand_id
1 'polypeptide(L)'
;MLKALLLTWPTFGQALFQNLPHSFDSASGKWAFYSYQDADVAVLEGTFNRSAFDAPHEAEVSDEGLAKANVFLNQTDFVAYDERFFDIIGPKAKVKHIQHLAYQTHEAPCYNPNTKELYFTEWGPPGGQEGVHMWQYLLDTKTNKLRNITTSPPTINAHGCVVYQDALYVVTDGGPHETGSLVKVDPKTLEKTVLLNNYYQQPFMGFNDLDIDPEGNLWLTDSKSGAGRDITPFTPPTNPTVYMVNGTTMRPKAVHVTMGNANGVAVGSANGKTAVYLPDTGVSKFKPVSLKDPYGDRGLFAYDAEKGGVLANRRLLNNPISYFYDGIRVSRNGWIFVGAGDGVEVIDPETGLALGSIRVGGGDNLAVSVAFGEHELWIVGRGGVWHVTGIRDRLDRWW
;
A
#
# COMPACT_ATOMS: atom_id res chain seq x y z
N MET A 1 4.67 -1.88 -40.72
CA MET A 1 5.94 -1.13 -40.76
C MET A 1 5.65 0.31 -40.37
N LEU A 2 5.72 0.62 -39.08
CA LEU A 2 5.71 2.00 -38.57
C LEU A 2 7.01 2.12 -37.77
N LYS A 3 7.96 2.90 -38.31
CA LYS A 3 9.28 3.10 -37.72
C LYS A 3 9.12 3.77 -36.35
N ALA A 4 9.85 3.25 -35.37
CA ALA A 4 10.12 3.94 -34.11
C ALA A 4 10.60 5.36 -34.44
N LEU A 5 9.86 6.36 -33.96
CA LEU A 5 10.29 7.75 -34.05
C LEU A 5 11.43 7.90 -33.04
N LEU A 6 12.67 7.82 -33.53
CA LEU A 6 13.80 8.40 -32.81
C LEU A 6 13.53 9.91 -32.70
N LEU A 7 13.03 10.36 -31.54
CA LEU A 7 13.25 11.74 -31.15
C LEU A 7 14.73 11.88 -30.85
N THR A 8 15.48 12.40 -31.82
CA THR A 8 16.77 13.01 -31.55
C THR A 8 16.50 14.26 -30.72
N TRP A 9 16.85 14.23 -29.45
CA TRP A 9 16.78 15.37 -28.56
C TRP A 9 17.77 16.42 -29.08
N PRO A 10 17.35 17.69 -29.29
CA PRO A 10 18.30 18.74 -29.63
C PRO A 10 19.30 18.87 -28.47
N THR A 11 20.58 18.96 -28.82
CA THR A 11 21.71 19.11 -27.90
C THR A 11 21.66 20.46 -27.18
N PHE A 12 20.86 20.55 -26.12
CA PHE A 12 20.95 21.52 -25.02
C PHE A 12 20.11 20.95 -23.87
N GLY A 13 20.75 20.62 -22.74
CA GLY A 13 20.09 20.09 -21.53
C GLY A 13 20.53 18.66 -21.19
N GLN A 14 20.89 18.48 -19.92
CA GLN A 14 21.18 17.20 -19.29
C GLN A 14 19.98 16.25 -19.48
N ALA A 15 20.22 15.03 -19.97
CA ALA A 15 19.12 14.09 -20.23
C ALA A 15 18.61 13.53 -18.90
N LEU A 16 17.47 14.05 -18.41
CA LEU A 16 16.83 13.60 -17.16
C LEU A 16 16.51 12.10 -17.16
N PHE A 17 16.35 11.51 -18.35
CA PHE A 17 16.06 10.09 -18.51
C PHE A 17 17.18 9.36 -19.24
N GLN A 18 17.49 8.18 -18.74
CA GLN A 18 18.34 7.22 -19.43
C GLN A 18 17.53 6.38 -20.44
N ASN A 19 18.23 5.76 -21.38
CA ASN A 19 17.62 4.78 -22.27
C ASN A 19 17.18 3.54 -21.47
N LEU A 20 16.02 2.99 -21.83
CA LEU A 20 15.58 1.71 -21.27
C LEU A 20 16.53 0.58 -21.73
N PRO A 21 16.66 -0.51 -20.94
CA PRO A 21 17.38 -1.69 -21.40
C PRO A 21 16.77 -2.23 -22.71
N HIS A 22 17.59 -2.79 -23.60
CA HIS A 22 17.11 -3.33 -24.90
C HIS A 22 15.96 -4.34 -24.79
N SER A 23 15.85 -5.06 -23.66
CA SER A 23 14.72 -5.96 -23.40
C SER A 23 13.37 -5.25 -23.29
N PHE A 24 13.35 -3.92 -23.15
CA PHE A 24 12.18 -3.04 -23.07
C PHE A 24 11.89 -2.28 -24.37
N ASP A 25 12.62 -2.53 -25.46
CA ASP A 25 12.38 -1.88 -26.77
C ASP A 25 10.95 -2.12 -27.30
N SER A 26 10.30 -3.21 -26.85
CA SER A 26 8.91 -3.55 -27.15
C SER A 26 8.03 -3.61 -25.90
N ALA A 27 8.34 -2.77 -24.91
CA ALA A 27 7.61 -2.72 -23.65
C ALA A 27 6.11 -2.50 -23.86
N SER A 28 5.32 -3.22 -23.07
CA SER A 28 3.86 -3.24 -23.15
C SER A 28 3.20 -2.05 -22.47
N GLY A 29 3.81 -1.52 -21.41
CA GLY A 29 3.42 -0.28 -20.74
C GLY A 29 4.32 0.89 -21.15
N LYS A 30 4.02 2.07 -20.62
CA LYS A 30 4.84 3.28 -20.80
C LYS A 30 5.83 3.43 -19.65
N TRP A 31 7.10 3.65 -20.00
CA TRP A 31 8.21 3.62 -19.05
C TRP A 31 9.04 4.90 -19.10
N ALA A 32 9.52 5.33 -17.93
CA ALA A 32 10.65 6.24 -17.80
C ALA A 32 11.75 5.57 -16.96
N PHE A 33 13.02 5.87 -17.28
CA PHE A 33 14.15 5.53 -16.43
C PHE A 33 14.79 6.82 -15.92
N TYR A 34 14.36 7.23 -14.71
CA TYR A 34 14.88 8.38 -13.98
C TYR A 34 15.99 7.87 -13.05
N SER A 35 17.18 7.63 -13.60
CA SER A 35 18.25 6.97 -12.85
C SER A 35 19.05 7.95 -12.02
N TYR A 36 19.34 7.59 -10.75
CA TYR A 36 20.32 8.29 -9.91
C TYR A 36 21.74 7.71 -10.03
N GLN A 37 21.98 6.77 -10.97
CA GLN A 37 23.32 6.22 -11.20
C GLN A 37 24.27 7.26 -11.83
N ASP A 38 23.73 8.13 -12.68
CA ASP A 38 24.43 9.32 -13.13
C ASP A 38 24.10 10.49 -12.18
N ALA A 39 25.11 11.25 -11.76
CA ALA A 39 24.91 12.44 -10.91
C ALA A 39 24.13 13.56 -11.63
N ASP A 40 23.73 13.32 -12.87
CA ASP A 40 23.06 14.25 -13.75
C ASP A 40 21.65 14.63 -13.28
N VAL A 41 20.96 13.73 -12.58
CA VAL A 41 19.65 14.04 -11.97
C VAL A 41 19.77 14.72 -10.61
N ALA A 42 21.00 14.88 -10.07
CA ALA A 42 21.22 15.53 -8.79
C ALA A 42 21.06 17.05 -8.85
N VAL A 43 21.15 17.64 -10.04
CA VAL A 43 20.97 19.08 -10.28
C VAL A 43 19.91 19.25 -11.36
N LEU A 44 18.80 19.89 -10.99
CA LEU A 44 17.76 20.26 -11.95
C LEU A 44 18.02 21.67 -12.46
N GLU A 45 17.88 21.87 -13.77
CA GLU A 45 18.02 23.18 -14.41
C GLU A 45 16.88 24.13 -14.04
N GLY A 46 17.19 25.42 -13.88
CA GLY A 46 16.22 26.46 -13.55
C GLY A 46 15.68 26.40 -12.11
N THR A 47 14.52 27.03 -11.89
CA THR A 47 13.79 26.96 -10.61
C THR A 47 12.74 25.88 -10.67
N PHE A 48 12.57 25.17 -9.57
CA PHE A 48 11.54 24.13 -9.40
C PHE A 48 10.93 24.24 -8.00
N ASN A 49 9.63 24.03 -7.90
CA ASN A 49 8.91 24.07 -6.63
C ASN A 49 7.76 23.05 -6.63
N ARG A 50 7.69 22.23 -5.58
CA ARG A 50 6.57 21.33 -5.28
C ARG A 50 6.50 21.07 -3.78
N SER A 51 5.31 20.70 -3.28
CA SER A 51 5.21 20.14 -1.94
C SER A 51 5.74 18.71 -1.89
N ALA A 52 6.11 18.23 -0.70
CA ALA A 52 6.37 16.81 -0.46
C ALA A 52 5.09 15.95 -0.61
N PHE A 53 3.91 16.57 -0.69
CA PHE A 53 2.64 15.89 -0.93
C PHE A 53 2.33 15.67 -2.41
N ASP A 54 2.93 16.47 -3.28
CA ASP A 54 2.64 16.50 -4.71
C ASP A 54 3.57 15.53 -5.45
N ALA A 55 3.08 14.94 -6.54
CA ALA A 55 3.90 14.05 -7.34
C ALA A 55 5.07 14.82 -8.01
N PRO A 56 6.22 14.19 -8.31
CA PRO A 56 7.34 14.89 -8.93
C PRO A 56 6.99 15.66 -10.21
N HIS A 57 6.09 15.10 -11.02
CA HIS A 57 5.66 15.69 -12.29
C HIS A 57 4.69 16.87 -12.14
N GLU A 58 4.24 17.19 -10.92
CA GLU A 58 3.38 18.34 -10.61
C GLU A 58 4.18 19.59 -10.23
N ALA A 59 5.51 19.50 -10.23
CA ALA A 59 6.35 20.65 -9.90
C ALA A 59 6.15 21.82 -10.87
N GLU A 60 6.05 23.02 -10.31
CA GLU A 60 6.16 24.26 -11.05
C GLU A 60 7.63 24.49 -11.41
N VAL A 61 7.96 24.58 -12.70
CA VAL A 61 9.34 24.62 -13.18
C VAL A 61 9.54 25.73 -14.21
N SER A 62 10.72 26.37 -14.20
CA SER A 62 11.05 27.44 -15.18
C SER A 62 11.79 26.92 -16.42
N ASP A 63 12.47 25.78 -16.31
CA ASP A 63 13.19 25.17 -17.43
C ASP A 63 12.23 24.41 -18.36
N GLU A 64 12.35 24.65 -19.67
CA GLU A 64 11.47 24.04 -20.67
C GLU A 64 11.72 22.53 -20.82
N GLY A 65 12.96 22.08 -20.65
CA GLY A 65 13.34 20.67 -20.69
C GLY A 65 12.72 19.90 -19.54
N LEU A 66 12.83 20.42 -18.32
CA LEU A 66 12.22 19.86 -17.12
C LEU A 66 10.68 19.87 -17.21
N ALA A 67 10.07 20.93 -17.75
CA ALA A 67 8.63 20.97 -17.97
C ALA A 67 8.15 19.85 -18.92
N LYS A 68 8.86 19.62 -20.03
CA LYS A 68 8.56 18.52 -20.96
C LYS A 68 8.75 17.15 -20.30
N ALA A 69 9.78 17.02 -19.46
CA ALA A 69 10.05 15.79 -18.73
C ALA A 69 8.93 15.46 -17.73
N ASN A 70 8.40 16.47 -17.04
CA ASN A 70 7.24 16.33 -16.16
C ASN A 70 5.98 15.89 -16.93
N VAL A 71 5.70 16.50 -18.09
CA VAL A 71 4.58 16.06 -18.96
C VAL A 71 4.74 14.60 -19.38
N PHE A 72 5.95 14.17 -19.74
CA PHE A 72 6.23 12.78 -20.08
C PHE A 72 6.02 11.84 -18.88
N LEU A 73 6.59 12.17 -17.71
CA LEU A 73 6.43 11.39 -16.49
C LEU A 73 4.96 11.18 -16.16
N ASN A 74 4.12 12.21 -16.28
CA ASN A 74 2.70 12.11 -16.00
C ASN A 74 1.97 11.09 -16.91
N GLN A 75 2.53 10.76 -18.07
CA GLN A 75 1.95 9.79 -19.01
C GLN A 75 2.48 8.36 -18.84
N THR A 76 3.42 8.12 -17.93
CA THR A 76 4.03 6.80 -17.73
C THR A 76 3.19 5.89 -16.84
N ASP A 77 3.28 4.58 -17.08
CA ASP A 77 2.73 3.55 -16.19
C ASP A 77 3.77 3.13 -15.14
N PHE A 78 5.06 3.21 -15.49
CA PHE A 78 6.17 2.78 -14.66
C PHE A 78 7.31 3.79 -14.72
N VAL A 79 7.91 4.07 -13.57
CA VAL A 79 9.12 4.88 -13.46
C VAL A 79 10.16 4.06 -12.72
N ALA A 80 11.26 3.72 -13.39
CA ALA A 80 12.41 3.10 -12.74
C ALA A 80 13.33 4.20 -12.19
N TYR A 81 13.76 4.05 -10.94
CA TYR A 81 14.80 4.87 -10.32
C TYR A 81 16.15 4.13 -10.20
N ASP A 82 16.10 2.80 -10.27
CA ASP A 82 17.22 1.89 -10.17
C ASP A 82 17.06 0.74 -11.18
N GLU A 83 18.16 0.27 -11.77
CA GLU A 83 18.13 -0.79 -12.78
C GLU A 83 17.52 -2.10 -12.26
N ARG A 84 17.64 -2.38 -10.96
CA ARG A 84 17.07 -3.57 -10.31
C ARG A 84 15.55 -3.62 -10.43
N PHE A 85 14.88 -2.48 -10.63
CA PHE A 85 13.44 -2.44 -10.86
C PHE A 85 13.01 -3.21 -12.12
N PHE A 86 13.87 -3.25 -13.15
CA PHE A 86 13.62 -4.00 -14.38
C PHE A 86 13.68 -5.52 -14.20
N ASP A 87 14.29 -6.00 -13.10
CA ASP A 87 14.29 -7.42 -12.72
C ASP A 87 13.02 -7.81 -11.96
N ILE A 88 12.37 -6.85 -11.32
CA ILE A 88 11.10 -7.05 -10.62
C ILE A 88 9.93 -6.94 -11.60
N ILE A 89 9.88 -5.85 -12.36
CA ILE A 89 8.79 -5.54 -13.30
C ILE A 89 9.31 -5.72 -14.73
N GLY A 90 8.76 -6.71 -15.45
CA GLY A 90 9.24 -7.09 -16.78
C GLY A 90 8.71 -6.21 -17.93
N PRO A 91 9.28 -6.34 -19.15
CA PRO A 91 8.86 -5.54 -20.31
C PRO A 91 7.43 -5.83 -20.79
N LYS A 92 6.86 -6.98 -20.40
CA LYS A 92 5.46 -7.32 -20.70
C LYS A 92 4.48 -6.71 -19.69
N ALA A 93 4.96 -5.98 -18.69
CA ALA A 93 4.11 -5.46 -17.65
C ALA A 93 3.11 -4.42 -18.17
N LYS A 94 1.91 -4.43 -17.61
CA LYS A 94 0.81 -3.51 -17.93
C LYS A 94 0.04 -3.17 -16.69
N VAL A 95 -0.30 -1.89 -16.52
CA VAL A 95 -1.29 -1.44 -15.54
C VAL A 95 -2.63 -1.26 -16.26
N LYS A 96 -3.71 -1.82 -15.70
CA LYS A 96 -5.07 -1.62 -16.20
C LYS A 96 -5.98 -1.17 -15.08
N HIS A 97 -6.70 -0.07 -15.27
CA HIS A 97 -7.80 0.33 -14.39
C HIS A 97 -9.01 -0.55 -14.70
N ILE A 98 -9.32 -1.51 -13.83
CA ILE A 98 -10.33 -2.54 -14.11
C ILE A 98 -11.68 -2.28 -13.44
N GLN A 99 -11.71 -1.46 -12.38
CA GLN A 99 -12.94 -0.99 -11.73
C GLN A 99 -12.83 0.51 -11.51
N HIS A 100 -13.81 1.25 -12.03
CA HIS A 100 -13.98 2.68 -11.76
C HIS A 100 -15.07 2.84 -10.70
N LEU A 101 -14.67 3.15 -9.47
CA LEU A 101 -15.57 3.23 -8.32
C LEU A 101 -15.82 4.67 -7.91
N ALA A 102 -16.69 4.86 -6.91
CA ALA A 102 -16.87 6.16 -6.29
C ALA A 102 -15.51 6.73 -5.86
N TYR A 103 -15.36 8.05 -5.90
CA TYR A 103 -14.11 8.72 -5.57
C TYR A 103 -13.92 8.78 -4.04
N GLN A 104 -13.78 7.59 -3.47
CA GLN A 104 -13.75 7.25 -2.05
C GLN A 104 -12.51 6.42 -1.77
N THR A 105 -12.10 6.37 -0.49
CA THR A 105 -10.98 5.52 -0.09
C THR A 105 -11.47 4.07 -0.16
N HIS A 106 -10.76 3.24 -0.91
CA HIS A 106 -10.97 1.78 -0.91
C HIS A 106 -9.75 1.12 -0.28
N GLU A 107 -10.00 0.12 0.55
CA GLU A 107 -9.03 -0.44 1.50
C GLU A 107 -9.13 -1.97 1.56
N ALA A 108 -8.28 -2.57 2.39
CA ALA A 108 -8.33 -4.00 2.70
C ALA A 108 -8.20 -4.97 1.50
N PRO A 109 -7.41 -4.69 0.44
CA PRO A 109 -7.27 -5.66 -0.64
C PRO A 109 -6.61 -6.95 -0.14
N CYS A 110 -7.31 -8.08 -0.30
CA CYS A 110 -6.73 -9.39 -0.09
C CYS A 110 -7.20 -10.35 -1.20
N TYR A 111 -6.23 -10.88 -1.94
CA TYR A 111 -6.47 -11.74 -3.09
C TYR A 111 -6.34 -13.20 -2.70
N ASN A 112 -7.37 -14.00 -2.98
CA ASN A 112 -7.33 -15.45 -2.84
C ASN A 112 -6.98 -16.09 -4.20
N PRO A 113 -5.77 -16.64 -4.38
CA PRO A 113 -5.36 -17.22 -5.65
C PRO A 113 -6.09 -18.53 -6.00
N ASN A 114 -6.69 -19.20 -5.02
CA ASN A 114 -7.43 -20.45 -5.23
C ASN A 114 -8.84 -20.19 -5.76
N THR A 115 -9.53 -19.18 -5.24
CA THR A 115 -10.85 -18.78 -5.77
C THR A 115 -10.77 -17.78 -6.92
N LYS A 116 -9.62 -17.10 -7.08
CA LYS A 116 -9.42 -16.00 -8.04
C LYS A 116 -10.35 -14.83 -7.75
N GLU A 117 -10.40 -14.47 -6.47
CA GLU A 117 -11.25 -13.39 -5.98
C GLU A 117 -10.45 -12.41 -5.14
N LEU A 118 -10.71 -11.13 -5.35
CA LEU A 118 -10.14 -10.03 -4.57
C LEU A 118 -11.23 -9.45 -3.67
N TYR A 119 -11.03 -9.58 -2.36
CA TYR A 119 -11.85 -8.90 -1.35
C TYR A 119 -11.25 -7.52 -1.09
N PHE A 120 -12.10 -6.51 -0.89
CA PHE A 120 -11.72 -5.17 -0.46
C PHE A 120 -12.96 -4.42 0.05
N THR A 121 -12.77 -3.21 0.58
CA THR A 121 -13.86 -2.43 1.18
C THR A 121 -13.85 -0.97 0.72
N GLU A 122 -14.98 -0.30 0.77
CA GLU A 122 -15.08 1.16 0.69
C GLU A 122 -15.02 1.69 2.12
N TRP A 123 -14.07 2.56 2.44
CA TRP A 123 -13.79 2.94 3.82
C TRP A 123 -14.18 4.38 4.16
N GLY A 124 -14.91 4.52 5.28
CA GLY A 124 -15.30 5.79 5.90
C GLY A 124 -16.46 6.53 5.20
N PRO A 125 -16.94 7.64 5.80
CA PRO A 125 -18.02 8.46 5.23
C PRO A 125 -17.60 9.16 3.91
N PRO A 126 -18.54 9.45 2.99
CA PRO A 126 -19.97 9.09 2.98
C PRO A 126 -20.29 7.62 2.64
N GLY A 127 -19.29 6.74 2.57
CA GLY A 127 -19.55 5.35 2.24
C GLY A 127 -20.45 4.63 3.25
N GLY A 128 -21.10 3.57 2.77
CA GLY A 128 -21.91 2.69 3.62
C GLY A 128 -23.25 3.30 3.98
N GLN A 129 -23.76 2.99 5.17
CA GLN A 129 -24.98 3.60 5.72
C GLN A 129 -24.59 4.41 6.96
N GLU A 130 -24.58 5.75 6.82
CA GLU A 130 -24.16 6.69 7.88
C GLU A 130 -22.72 6.44 8.39
N GLY A 131 -21.81 6.01 7.51
CA GLY A 131 -20.42 5.69 7.87
C GLY A 131 -20.22 4.27 8.42
N VAL A 132 -21.28 3.45 8.46
CA VAL A 132 -21.23 2.03 8.85
C VAL A 132 -21.35 1.14 7.62
N HIS A 133 -20.36 0.26 7.42
CA HIS A 133 -20.28 -0.68 6.31
C HIS A 133 -20.48 -2.11 6.79
N MET A 134 -21.64 -2.70 6.48
CA MET A 134 -21.96 -4.10 6.81
C MET A 134 -21.65 -5.09 5.68
N TRP A 135 -21.34 -4.57 4.49
CA TRP A 135 -21.03 -5.33 3.29
C TRP A 135 -19.64 -4.93 2.78
N GLN A 136 -19.04 -5.82 1.98
CA GLN A 136 -17.74 -5.58 1.36
C GLN A 136 -17.77 -5.99 -0.11
N TYR A 137 -16.76 -5.58 -0.87
CA TYR A 137 -16.62 -5.94 -2.26
C TYR A 137 -15.90 -7.27 -2.42
N LEU A 138 -16.38 -8.07 -3.39
CA LEU A 138 -15.69 -9.27 -3.84
C LEU A 138 -15.65 -9.28 -5.37
N LEU A 139 -14.46 -9.07 -5.92
CA LEU A 139 -14.19 -9.02 -7.35
C LEU A 139 -13.77 -10.39 -7.85
N ASP A 140 -14.49 -10.94 -8.82
CA ASP A 140 -14.00 -12.07 -9.63
C ASP A 140 -12.92 -11.54 -10.59
N THR A 141 -11.68 -11.96 -10.39
CA THR A 141 -10.53 -11.42 -11.14
C THR A 141 -10.39 -11.99 -12.55
N LYS A 142 -11.14 -13.05 -12.88
CA LYS A 142 -11.20 -13.59 -14.26
C LYS A 142 -12.19 -12.83 -15.12
N THR A 143 -13.33 -12.47 -14.54
CA THR A 143 -14.43 -11.82 -15.28
C THR A 143 -14.50 -10.31 -15.05
N ASN A 144 -13.74 -9.78 -14.10
CA ASN A 144 -13.84 -8.40 -13.60
C ASN A 144 -15.25 -8.06 -13.10
N LYS A 145 -16.02 -9.06 -12.64
CA LYS A 145 -17.35 -8.84 -12.09
C LYS A 145 -17.23 -8.52 -10.60
N LEU A 146 -17.64 -7.31 -10.24
CA LEU A 146 -17.73 -6.86 -8.86
C LEU A 146 -19.10 -7.20 -8.27
N ARG A 147 -19.13 -7.61 -7.00
CA ARG A 147 -20.37 -7.78 -6.23
C ARG A 147 -20.16 -7.41 -4.77
N ASN A 148 -21.26 -7.11 -4.09
CA ASN A 148 -21.26 -6.94 -2.64
C ASN A 148 -21.49 -8.30 -1.96
N ILE A 149 -20.78 -8.52 -0.86
CA ILE A 149 -20.97 -9.66 0.03
C ILE A 149 -21.27 -9.17 1.43
N THR A 150 -21.98 -9.98 2.21
CA THR A 150 -22.21 -9.77 3.63
C THR A 150 -21.90 -11.07 4.33
N THR A 151 -20.99 -11.03 5.31
CA THR A 151 -20.68 -12.22 6.11
C THR A 151 -21.82 -12.55 7.06
N SER A 152 -21.81 -13.76 7.62
CA SER A 152 -22.76 -14.20 8.63
C SER A 152 -22.05 -14.50 9.96
N PRO A 153 -22.22 -13.68 11.01
CA PRO A 153 -22.89 -12.37 10.99
C PRO A 153 -22.07 -11.30 10.23
N PRO A 154 -22.66 -10.13 9.90
CA PRO A 154 -21.99 -9.08 9.12
C PRO A 154 -20.66 -8.62 9.73
N THR A 155 -19.66 -8.38 8.89
CA THR A 155 -18.37 -7.78 9.29
C THR A 155 -18.54 -6.28 9.16
N ILE A 156 -18.49 -5.58 10.28
CA ILE A 156 -18.74 -4.14 10.34
C ILE A 156 -17.42 -3.39 10.19
N ASN A 157 -17.40 -2.40 9.29
CA ASN A 157 -16.27 -1.48 9.09
C ASN A 157 -14.93 -2.21 8.97
N ALA A 158 -14.86 -3.16 8.03
CA ALA A 158 -13.60 -3.78 7.63
C ALA A 158 -12.61 -2.69 7.17
N HIS A 159 -11.33 -2.87 7.48
CA HIS A 159 -10.27 -1.90 7.19
C HIS A 159 -9.03 -2.56 6.60
N GLY A 160 -8.60 -3.70 7.15
CA GLY A 160 -7.46 -4.47 6.65
C GLY A 160 -7.84 -5.92 6.39
N CYS A 161 -7.21 -6.54 5.39
CA CYS A 161 -7.39 -7.96 5.10
C CYS A 161 -6.11 -8.63 4.62
N VAL A 162 -5.95 -9.91 4.99
CA VAL A 162 -4.99 -10.85 4.39
C VAL A 162 -5.63 -12.22 4.19
N VAL A 163 -5.18 -12.93 3.16
CA VAL A 163 -5.54 -14.35 2.98
C VAL A 163 -4.44 -15.19 3.62
N TYR A 164 -4.84 -16.15 4.45
CA TYR A 164 -3.92 -17.12 5.04
C TYR A 164 -4.63 -18.46 5.22
N GLN A 165 -3.99 -19.54 4.78
CA GLN A 165 -4.55 -20.90 4.81
C GLN A 165 -6.01 -20.96 4.30
N ASP A 166 -6.25 -20.39 3.10
CA ASP A 166 -7.55 -20.33 2.43
C ASP A 166 -8.68 -19.59 3.17
N ALA A 167 -8.39 -18.88 4.25
CA ALA A 167 -9.35 -18.03 4.94
C ALA A 167 -9.00 -16.54 4.78
N LEU A 168 -10.02 -15.69 4.88
CA LEU A 168 -9.81 -14.25 5.00
C LEU A 168 -9.64 -13.91 6.49
N TYR A 169 -8.55 -13.25 6.83
CA TYR A 169 -8.35 -12.62 8.12
C TYR A 169 -8.56 -11.13 7.93
N VAL A 170 -9.56 -10.58 8.62
CA VAL A 170 -10.00 -9.20 8.44
C VAL A 170 -9.94 -8.49 9.78
N VAL A 171 -9.47 -7.25 9.78
CA VAL A 171 -9.55 -6.37 10.94
C VAL A 171 -10.58 -5.27 10.73
N THR A 172 -11.20 -4.84 11.83
CA THR A 172 -12.28 -3.85 11.81
C THR A 172 -11.99 -2.65 12.71
N ASP A 173 -12.50 -1.49 12.32
CA ASP A 173 -12.52 -0.30 13.18
C ASP A 173 -13.47 -0.47 14.37
N GLY A 174 -14.47 -1.34 14.24
CA GLY A 174 -15.63 -1.41 15.15
C GLY A 174 -16.76 -0.49 14.68
N GLY A 175 -17.62 -0.04 15.57
CA GLY A 175 -18.71 0.86 15.23
C GLY A 175 -19.42 1.42 16.47
N PRO A 176 -20.60 2.03 16.30
CA PRO A 176 -21.38 2.58 17.42
C PRO A 176 -21.77 1.55 18.49
N HIS A 177 -21.82 0.27 18.13
CA HIS A 177 -22.33 -0.82 18.97
C HIS A 177 -21.37 -2.00 19.13
N GLU A 178 -20.15 -1.93 18.59
CA GLU A 178 -19.13 -2.96 18.74
C GLU A 178 -17.72 -2.38 18.68
N THR A 179 -16.76 -3.09 19.28
CA THR A 179 -15.35 -2.69 19.29
C THR A 179 -14.63 -3.20 18.05
N GLY A 180 -13.48 -2.60 17.73
CA GLY A 180 -12.58 -3.14 16.71
C GLY A 180 -12.20 -4.59 17.02
N SER A 181 -12.12 -5.40 15.97
CA SER A 181 -11.91 -6.85 16.11
C SER A 181 -11.06 -7.42 14.97
N LEU A 182 -10.35 -8.50 15.28
CA LEU A 182 -9.80 -9.43 14.30
C LEU A 182 -10.81 -10.56 14.10
N VAL A 183 -11.19 -10.80 12.85
CA VAL A 183 -12.14 -11.85 12.47
C VAL A 183 -11.54 -12.77 11.41
N LYS A 184 -12.01 -14.01 11.41
CA LYS A 184 -11.74 -14.99 10.36
C LYS A 184 -13.03 -15.26 9.59
N VAL A 185 -12.95 -15.23 8.26
CA VAL A 185 -14.07 -15.47 7.36
C VAL A 185 -13.75 -16.64 6.45
N ASP A 186 -14.65 -17.61 6.37
CA ASP A 186 -14.62 -18.64 5.34
C ASP A 186 -15.06 -18.01 4.00
N PRO A 187 -14.21 -17.99 2.96
CA PRO A 187 -14.54 -17.31 1.71
C PRO A 187 -15.66 -17.99 0.91
N LYS A 188 -15.99 -19.25 1.20
CA LYS A 188 -17.06 -20.01 0.51
C LYS A 188 -18.41 -19.82 1.19
N THR A 189 -18.45 -19.95 2.51
CA THR A 189 -19.72 -19.87 3.28
C THR A 189 -20.02 -18.45 3.75
N LEU A 190 -19.01 -17.57 3.75
CA LEU A 190 -19.03 -16.24 4.36
C LEU A 190 -19.32 -16.26 5.86
N GLU A 191 -19.13 -17.40 6.52
CA GLU A 191 -19.24 -17.52 7.97
C GLU A 191 -18.10 -16.75 8.64
N LYS A 192 -18.44 -15.88 9.60
CA LYS A 192 -17.50 -15.05 10.34
C LYS A 192 -17.34 -15.56 11.77
N THR A 193 -16.09 -15.73 12.20
CA THR A 193 -15.72 -15.95 13.61
C THR A 193 -14.89 -14.80 14.14
N VAL A 194 -15.26 -14.24 15.28
CA VAL A 194 -14.45 -13.24 15.99
C VAL A 194 -13.33 -13.95 16.74
N LEU A 195 -12.07 -13.55 16.50
CA LEU A 195 -10.90 -14.17 17.11
C LEU A 195 -10.32 -13.34 18.27
N LEU A 196 -10.37 -12.01 18.16
CA LEU A 196 -9.85 -11.08 19.16
C LEU A 196 -10.61 -9.76 19.08
N ASN A 197 -11.02 -9.19 20.22
CA ASN A 197 -11.73 -7.91 20.29
C ASN A 197 -11.38 -7.05 21.51
N ASN A 198 -10.43 -7.51 22.35
CA ASN A 198 -10.00 -6.77 23.53
C ASN A 198 -8.52 -7.03 23.87
N TYR A 199 -7.91 -6.10 24.58
CA TYR A 199 -6.62 -6.22 25.25
C TYR A 199 -6.84 -6.24 26.77
N TYR A 200 -6.97 -7.43 27.35
CA TYR A 200 -7.29 -7.62 28.78
C TYR A 200 -8.53 -6.81 29.23
N GLN A 201 -9.65 -6.96 28.52
CA GLN A 201 -10.91 -6.23 28.69
C GLN A 201 -10.90 -4.76 28.23
N GLN A 202 -9.77 -4.21 27.83
CA GLN A 202 -9.72 -2.90 27.18
C GLN A 202 -10.13 -3.04 25.70
N PRO A 203 -11.03 -2.18 25.17
CA PRO A 203 -11.28 -2.13 23.73
C PRO A 203 -10.05 -1.60 22.98
N PHE A 204 -9.90 -2.01 21.72
CA PHE A 204 -8.95 -1.40 20.79
C PHE A 204 -9.47 -0.03 20.29
N MET A 205 -8.59 0.81 19.74
CA MET A 205 -8.97 2.08 19.09
C MET A 205 -9.78 1.89 17.81
N GLY A 206 -9.43 0.84 17.07
CA GLY A 206 -9.94 0.52 15.75
C GLY A 206 -8.76 0.04 14.91
N PHE A 207 -8.81 -1.21 14.47
CA PHE A 207 -7.71 -1.77 13.72
C PHE A 207 -7.72 -1.24 12.28
N ASN A 208 -6.53 -0.94 11.75
CA ASN A 208 -6.36 -0.41 10.40
C ASN A 208 -5.89 -1.48 9.41
N ASP A 209 -4.78 -2.17 9.68
CA ASP A 209 -4.25 -3.23 8.83
C ASP A 209 -3.73 -4.43 9.64
N LEU A 210 -3.44 -5.52 8.92
CA LEU A 210 -2.79 -6.69 9.47
C LEU A 210 -1.84 -7.36 8.48
N ASP A 211 -0.91 -8.12 9.04
CA ASP A 211 -0.17 -9.14 8.30
C ASP A 211 0.05 -10.40 9.15
N ILE A 212 0.40 -11.52 8.50
CA ILE A 212 0.64 -12.81 9.14
C ILE A 212 2.04 -13.31 8.80
N ASP A 213 2.80 -13.67 9.83
CA ASP A 213 4.15 -14.21 9.68
C ASP A 213 4.14 -15.71 9.30
N PRO A 214 5.27 -16.28 8.85
CA PRO A 214 5.34 -17.70 8.48
C PRO A 214 5.00 -18.68 9.63
N GLU A 215 5.13 -18.23 10.88
CA GLU A 215 4.75 -19.00 12.07
C GLU A 215 3.25 -18.90 12.40
N GLY A 216 2.49 -18.12 11.62
CA GLY A 216 1.05 -17.91 11.77
C GLY A 216 0.67 -16.90 12.86
N ASN A 217 1.62 -16.12 13.40
CA ASN A 217 1.28 -15.01 14.28
C ASN A 217 0.79 -13.81 13.47
N LEU A 218 -0.14 -13.07 14.06
CA LEU A 218 -0.77 -11.93 13.41
C LEU A 218 -0.17 -10.63 13.95
N TRP A 219 0.08 -9.69 13.06
CA TRP A 219 0.62 -8.37 13.36
C TRP A 219 -0.44 -7.36 12.99
N LEU A 220 -0.97 -6.63 13.98
CA LEU A 220 -2.15 -5.78 13.82
C LEU A 220 -1.79 -4.34 14.18
N THR A 221 -2.30 -3.37 13.43
CA THR A 221 -2.13 -1.94 13.73
C THR A 221 -3.42 -1.38 14.31
N ASP A 222 -3.34 -0.86 15.54
CA ASP A 222 -4.43 -0.18 16.24
C ASP A 222 -4.27 1.33 16.08
N SER A 223 -5.26 1.96 15.46
CA SER A 223 -5.12 3.27 14.81
C SER A 223 -6.18 4.25 15.29
N LYS A 224 -5.88 5.56 15.20
CA LYS A 224 -6.88 6.61 15.47
C LYS A 224 -7.80 6.90 14.28
N SER A 225 -7.61 6.21 13.15
CA SER A 225 -8.30 6.46 11.87
C SER A 225 -9.83 6.37 11.99
N GLY A 226 -10.35 5.28 12.57
CA GLY A 226 -11.80 5.07 12.73
C GLY A 226 -12.49 6.20 13.51
N ALA A 227 -11.98 6.53 14.70
CA ALA A 227 -12.49 7.64 15.51
C ALA A 227 -12.26 9.01 14.84
N GLY A 228 -11.14 9.19 14.15
CA GLY A 228 -10.84 10.42 13.41
C GLY A 228 -11.82 10.71 12.29
N ARG A 229 -12.38 9.66 11.66
CA ARG A 229 -13.38 9.73 10.58
C ARG A 229 -14.83 9.56 11.07
N ASP A 230 -15.06 9.61 12.38
CA ASP A 230 -16.39 9.43 12.99
C ASP A 230 -17.04 8.05 12.71
N ILE A 231 -16.25 7.03 12.36
CA ILE A 231 -16.72 5.65 12.17
C ILE A 231 -17.07 5.01 13.52
N THR A 232 -16.28 5.33 14.55
CA THR A 232 -16.52 4.93 15.93
C THR A 232 -16.74 6.16 16.82
N PRO A 233 -17.70 6.11 17.76
CA PRO A 233 -17.97 7.25 18.65
C PRO A 233 -16.96 7.36 19.81
N PHE A 234 -16.14 6.33 20.02
CA PHE A 234 -15.22 6.22 21.14
C PHE A 234 -13.88 5.64 20.69
N THR A 235 -12.81 6.16 21.28
CA THR A 235 -11.47 5.57 21.21
C THR A 235 -10.89 5.57 22.63
N PRO A 236 -10.25 4.48 23.09
CA PRO A 236 -9.58 4.45 24.39
C PRO A 236 -8.48 5.53 24.41
N PRO A 237 -8.20 6.15 25.57
CA PRO A 237 -7.21 7.21 25.71
C PRO A 237 -5.77 6.64 25.73
N THR A 238 -5.40 5.92 24.68
CA THR A 238 -4.08 5.33 24.45
C THR A 238 -3.51 5.82 23.13
N ASN A 239 -2.20 5.67 22.97
CA ASN A 239 -1.54 5.97 21.70
C ASN A 239 -1.75 4.82 20.69
N PRO A 240 -1.73 5.11 19.38
CA PRO A 240 -1.71 4.09 18.34
C PRO A 240 -0.60 3.07 18.60
N THR A 241 -0.96 1.79 18.48
CA THR A 241 -0.15 0.67 18.96
C THR A 241 -0.16 -0.46 17.93
N VAL A 242 0.99 -1.08 17.71
CA VAL A 242 1.10 -2.32 16.95
C VAL A 242 1.12 -3.48 17.93
N TYR A 243 0.33 -4.51 17.63
CA TYR A 243 0.26 -5.74 18.43
C TYR A 243 0.76 -6.92 17.61
N MET A 244 1.56 -7.78 18.24
CA MET A 244 1.74 -9.16 17.78
C MET A 244 0.78 -10.05 18.57
N VAL A 245 -0.02 -10.84 17.87
CA VAL A 245 -1.00 -11.77 18.41
C VAL A 245 -0.52 -13.18 18.09
N ASN A 246 -0.31 -13.99 19.12
CA ASN A 246 0.12 -15.36 18.90
C ASN A 246 -0.98 -16.17 18.21
N GLY A 247 -0.69 -16.78 17.06
CA GLY A 247 -1.69 -17.47 16.22
C GLY A 247 -2.33 -18.70 16.85
N THR A 248 -1.74 -19.25 17.92
CA THR A 248 -2.28 -20.43 18.62
C THR A 248 -3.10 -20.05 19.85
N THR A 249 -2.58 -19.17 20.69
CA THR A 249 -3.20 -18.78 21.98
C THR A 249 -4.10 -17.55 21.86
N MET A 250 -4.07 -16.86 20.72
CA MET A 250 -4.70 -15.57 20.48
C MET A 250 -4.30 -14.48 21.49
N ARG A 251 -3.17 -14.66 22.18
CA ARG A 251 -2.68 -13.68 23.16
C ARG A 251 -2.09 -12.46 22.44
N PRO A 252 -2.65 -11.24 22.65
CA PRO A 252 -2.05 -10.02 22.13
C PRO A 252 -0.87 -9.57 23.01
N LYS A 253 0.14 -9.01 22.36
CA LYS A 253 1.28 -8.33 22.98
C LYS A 253 1.51 -7.02 22.23
N ALA A 254 1.50 -5.89 22.94
CA ALA A 254 1.95 -4.63 22.36
C ALA A 254 3.45 -4.72 22.04
N VAL A 255 3.82 -4.38 20.81
CA VAL A 255 5.21 -4.49 20.31
C VAL A 255 5.79 -3.15 19.87
N HIS A 256 4.95 -2.19 19.49
CA HIS A 256 5.35 -0.83 19.14
C HIS A 256 4.23 0.16 19.51
N VAL A 257 4.61 1.37 19.93
CA VAL A 257 3.70 2.48 20.21
C VAL A 257 4.25 3.71 19.51
N THR A 258 3.39 4.46 18.82
CA THR A 258 3.76 5.72 18.15
C THR A 258 2.96 6.91 18.67
N MET A 259 3.54 8.11 18.60
CA MET A 259 2.82 9.37 18.80
C MET A 259 2.12 9.85 17.51
N GLY A 260 2.48 9.28 16.36
CA GLY A 260 1.90 9.59 15.05
C GLY A 260 0.60 8.82 14.82
N ASN A 261 0.57 7.96 13.81
CA ASN A 261 -0.54 7.03 13.61
C ASN A 261 -0.06 5.72 12.98
N ALA A 262 -0.38 4.60 13.62
CA ALA A 262 -0.18 3.28 13.04
C ALA A 262 -1.14 3.10 11.85
N ASN A 263 -0.63 2.51 10.77
CA ASN A 263 -1.36 2.34 9.52
C ASN A 263 -1.08 0.94 8.93
N GLY A 264 -0.42 0.82 7.78
CA GLY A 264 0.00 -0.48 7.25
C GLY A 264 0.97 -1.22 8.18
N VAL A 265 1.04 -2.54 8.02
CA VAL A 265 2.09 -3.40 8.61
C VAL A 265 2.44 -4.51 7.62
N ALA A 266 3.74 -4.80 7.49
CA ALA A 266 4.18 -5.95 6.70
C ALA A 266 5.29 -6.71 7.41
N VAL A 267 5.25 -8.04 7.29
CA VAL A 267 6.27 -8.95 7.77
C VAL A 267 7.04 -9.52 6.59
N GLY A 268 8.36 -9.30 6.61
CA GLY A 268 9.31 -9.98 5.73
C GLY A 268 9.99 -11.13 6.47
N SER A 269 10.27 -12.22 5.76
CA SER A 269 11.10 -13.31 6.26
C SER A 269 12.15 -13.67 5.23
N ALA A 270 13.42 -13.50 5.60
CA ALA A 270 14.56 -13.82 4.73
C ALA A 270 15.65 -14.51 5.56
N ASN A 271 16.17 -15.64 5.06
CA ASN A 271 17.25 -16.40 5.69
C ASN A 271 16.98 -16.74 7.17
N GLY A 272 15.72 -17.02 7.52
CA GLY A 272 15.30 -17.35 8.89
C GLY A 272 15.26 -16.16 9.86
N LYS A 273 15.38 -14.93 9.36
CA LYS A 273 15.18 -13.70 10.12
C LYS A 273 13.86 -13.04 9.73
N THR A 274 13.11 -12.59 10.72
CA THR A 274 11.86 -11.87 10.54
C THR A 274 12.11 -10.37 10.70
N ALA A 275 11.62 -9.59 9.75
CA ALA A 275 11.62 -8.13 9.80
C ALA A 275 10.18 -7.61 9.76
N VAL A 276 9.92 -6.52 10.47
CA VAL A 276 8.61 -5.85 10.49
C VAL A 276 8.78 -4.43 9.99
N TYR A 277 7.94 -4.05 9.03
CA TYR A 277 7.94 -2.74 8.38
C TYR A 277 6.66 -2.00 8.77
N LEU A 278 6.84 -0.78 9.27
CA LEU A 278 5.78 0.05 9.84
C LEU A 278 5.86 1.47 9.25
N PRO A 279 5.02 1.80 8.26
CA PRO A 279 4.78 3.20 7.90
C PRO A 279 4.09 3.94 9.04
N ASP A 280 4.60 5.12 9.39
CA ASP A 280 3.91 6.05 10.29
C ASP A 280 3.17 7.10 9.47
N THR A 281 1.89 7.28 9.76
CA THR A 281 1.04 8.29 9.08
C THR A 281 0.66 9.44 10.00
N GLY A 282 1.56 9.82 10.91
CA GLY A 282 1.43 10.96 11.83
C GLY A 282 1.16 12.30 11.13
N VAL A 283 1.47 12.41 9.84
CA VAL A 283 1.04 13.49 8.94
C VAL A 283 -0.49 13.68 8.90
N SER A 284 -1.27 12.64 9.15
CA SER A 284 -2.74 12.71 9.11
C SER A 284 -3.31 13.26 10.41
N LYS A 285 -3.89 14.47 10.33
CA LYS A 285 -4.73 15.04 11.38
C LYS A 285 -6.19 14.95 10.97
N PHE A 286 -7.05 14.47 11.86
CA PHE A 286 -8.45 14.24 11.57
C PHE A 286 -9.39 15.26 12.24
N LYS A 287 -9.03 15.72 13.45
CA LYS A 287 -9.84 16.62 14.27
C LYS A 287 -8.99 17.80 14.78
N PRO A 288 -9.60 19.00 15.00
CA PRO A 288 -10.98 19.35 14.68
C PRO A 288 -11.26 19.49 13.18
N VAL A 289 -10.20 19.57 12.36
CA VAL A 289 -10.27 19.65 10.90
C VAL A 289 -9.37 18.57 10.32
N SER A 290 -9.88 17.87 9.31
CA SER A 290 -9.11 16.89 8.55
C SER A 290 -8.10 17.61 7.65
N LEU A 291 -6.81 17.39 7.86
CA LEU A 291 -5.73 18.00 7.09
C LEU A 291 -4.44 17.15 7.14
N LYS A 292 -3.50 17.46 6.25
CA LYS A 292 -2.15 16.91 6.29
C LYS A 292 -1.21 17.92 6.94
N ASP A 293 -0.59 17.52 8.06
CA ASP A 293 0.42 18.32 8.74
C ASP A 293 1.75 18.22 7.98
N PRO A 294 2.27 19.32 7.41
CA PRO A 294 3.51 19.28 6.63
C PRO A 294 4.73 18.77 7.40
N TYR A 295 4.70 18.79 8.74
CA TYR A 295 5.80 18.31 9.58
C TYR A 295 5.49 17.00 10.32
N GLY A 296 4.33 16.39 10.07
CA GLY A 296 3.99 15.11 10.66
C GLY A 296 4.76 13.95 10.03
N ASP A 297 4.89 12.85 10.79
CA ASP A 297 5.67 11.69 10.36
C ASP A 297 5.04 11.01 9.12
N ARG A 298 5.92 10.57 8.22
CA ARG A 298 5.63 9.84 6.98
C ARG A 298 6.61 8.69 6.77
N GLY A 299 7.51 8.47 7.72
CA GLY A 299 8.61 7.53 7.60
C GLY A 299 8.13 6.09 7.59
N LEU A 300 8.78 5.27 6.76
CA LEU A 300 8.74 3.82 6.83
C LEU A 300 9.86 3.35 7.75
N PHE A 301 9.50 2.74 8.89
CA PHE A 301 10.46 2.20 9.82
C PHE A 301 10.57 0.68 9.69
N ALA A 302 11.78 0.16 9.83
CA ALA A 302 12.05 -1.27 9.87
C ALA A 302 12.56 -1.69 11.25
N TYR A 303 12.23 -2.92 11.64
CA TYR A 303 12.60 -3.55 12.89
C TYR A 303 13.00 -4.99 12.64
N ASP A 304 13.94 -5.48 13.43
CA ASP A 304 14.19 -6.91 13.54
C ASP A 304 13.20 -7.47 14.55
N ALA A 305 12.46 -8.51 14.18
CA ALA A 305 11.48 -9.17 15.04
C ALA A 305 12.08 -10.41 15.68
N GLU A 306 12.49 -10.27 16.94
CA GLU A 306 13.02 -11.36 17.74
C GLU A 306 11.90 -12.27 18.27
N LYS A 307 12.29 -13.44 18.81
CA LYS A 307 11.36 -14.43 19.36
C LYS A 307 10.34 -13.80 20.31
N GLY A 308 9.06 -14.11 20.06
CA GLY A 308 7.94 -13.59 20.85
C GLY A 308 7.58 -12.13 20.52
N GLY A 309 8.00 -11.63 19.37
CA GLY A 309 7.65 -10.28 18.88
C GLY A 309 8.32 -9.18 19.68
N VAL A 310 9.59 -9.34 20.10
CA VAL A 310 10.37 -8.22 20.64
C VAL A 310 11.00 -7.50 19.46
N LEU A 311 10.65 -6.24 19.24
CA LEU A 311 11.19 -5.45 18.14
C LEU A 311 12.53 -4.81 18.55
N ALA A 312 13.56 -5.01 17.73
CA ALA A 312 14.90 -4.47 17.92
C ALA A 312 15.35 -3.68 16.67
N ASN A 313 16.49 -2.98 16.78
CA ASN A 313 17.17 -2.32 15.66
C ASN A 313 16.27 -1.42 14.80
N ARG A 314 15.46 -0.58 15.47
CA ARG A 314 14.63 0.43 14.81
C ARG A 314 15.50 1.29 13.89
N ARG A 315 15.10 1.38 12.62
CA ARG A 315 15.74 2.22 11.62
C ARG A 315 14.70 2.88 10.72
N LEU A 316 14.92 4.15 10.39
CA LEU A 316 14.23 4.77 9.25
C LEU A 316 14.73 4.05 8.00
N LEU A 317 13.83 3.41 7.27
CA LEU A 317 14.15 2.70 6.05
C LEU A 317 13.95 3.60 4.83
N ASN A 318 12.80 4.26 4.74
CA ASN A 318 12.47 5.15 3.62
C ASN A 318 11.50 6.26 4.07
N ASN A 319 11.36 7.32 3.27
CA ASN A 319 10.34 8.36 3.38
C ASN A 319 9.77 8.64 1.96
N PRO A 320 8.44 8.66 1.75
CA PRO A 320 7.84 8.67 0.41
C PRO A 320 8.27 9.83 -0.46
N ILE A 321 8.39 9.55 -1.77
CA ILE A 321 8.71 10.54 -2.80
C ILE A 321 7.60 11.60 -2.89
N SER A 322 6.34 11.16 -2.74
CA SER A 322 5.16 12.01 -2.63
C SER A 322 4.13 11.47 -1.65
N TYR A 323 3.36 12.37 -1.06
CA TYR A 323 2.27 12.09 -0.13
C TYR A 323 2.75 11.34 1.12
N PHE A 324 2.18 10.19 1.49
CA PHE A 324 2.63 9.34 2.58
C PHE A 324 2.38 7.86 2.23
N TYR A 325 2.96 6.96 3.02
CA TYR A 325 2.76 5.52 2.86
C TYR A 325 1.56 5.01 3.64
N ASP A 326 0.68 4.27 2.97
CA ASP A 326 -0.54 3.72 3.54
C ASP A 326 -0.41 2.19 3.71
N GLY A 327 -1.14 1.38 2.93
CA GLY A 327 -1.02 -0.07 2.92
C GLY A 327 0.30 -0.58 2.32
N ILE A 328 0.89 -1.59 2.95
CA ILE A 328 2.23 -2.13 2.65
C ILE A 328 2.20 -3.66 2.61
N ARG A 329 2.93 -4.27 1.67
CA ARG A 329 3.15 -5.73 1.60
C ARG A 329 4.60 -6.04 1.22
N VAL A 330 5.13 -7.17 1.71
CA VAL A 330 6.46 -7.66 1.37
C VAL A 330 6.33 -8.89 0.48
N SER A 331 6.95 -8.85 -0.69
CA SER A 331 6.94 -9.95 -1.66
C SER A 331 7.75 -11.15 -1.15
N ARG A 332 7.59 -12.30 -1.80
CA ARG A 332 8.37 -13.52 -1.56
C ARG A 332 9.88 -13.29 -1.42
N ASN A 333 10.44 -12.43 -2.26
CA ASN A 333 11.88 -12.17 -2.32
C ASN A 333 12.31 -10.97 -1.46
N GLY A 334 11.42 -10.43 -0.62
CA GLY A 334 11.73 -9.37 0.33
C GLY A 334 11.50 -7.95 -0.18
N TRP A 335 11.18 -7.74 -1.46
CA TRP A 335 10.84 -6.41 -1.97
C TRP A 335 9.57 -5.88 -1.30
N ILE A 336 9.61 -4.61 -0.88
CA ILE A 336 8.50 -3.93 -0.23
C ILE A 336 7.69 -3.20 -1.30
N PHE A 337 6.38 -3.41 -1.31
CA PHE A 337 5.43 -2.68 -2.13
C PHE A 337 4.51 -1.87 -1.22
N VAL A 338 4.43 -0.56 -1.43
CA VAL A 338 3.69 0.33 -0.54
C VAL A 338 2.90 1.37 -1.33
N GLY A 339 1.63 1.56 -0.95
CA GLY A 339 0.78 2.61 -1.51
C GLY A 339 1.33 3.99 -1.16
N ALA A 340 1.48 4.85 -2.16
CA ALA A 340 2.07 6.17 -2.10
C ALA A 340 1.27 7.17 -2.96
N GLY A 341 1.70 8.43 -2.99
CA GLY A 341 0.97 9.51 -3.65
C GLY A 341 0.72 9.30 -5.15
N ASP A 342 1.73 8.85 -5.90
CA ASP A 342 1.65 8.67 -7.36
C ASP A 342 1.54 7.19 -7.79
N GLY A 343 1.05 6.33 -6.89
CA GLY A 343 0.90 4.89 -7.14
C GLY A 343 1.60 4.05 -6.09
N VAL A 344 2.23 2.94 -6.49
CA VAL A 344 2.91 2.02 -5.58
C VAL A 344 4.42 2.18 -5.73
N GLU A 345 5.11 2.47 -4.64
CA GLU A 345 6.57 2.46 -4.61
C GLU A 345 7.08 1.06 -4.28
N VAL A 346 8.14 0.64 -4.98
CA VAL A 346 8.85 -0.63 -4.74
C VAL A 346 10.19 -0.32 -4.10
N ILE A 347 10.40 -0.80 -2.88
CA ILE A 347 11.52 -0.42 -2.03
C ILE A 347 12.41 -1.63 -1.75
N ASP A 348 13.72 -1.40 -1.80
CA ASP A 348 14.74 -2.35 -1.36
C ASP A 348 14.77 -2.41 0.18
N PRO A 349 14.51 -3.58 0.80
CA PRO A 349 14.49 -3.73 2.25
C PRO A 349 15.88 -3.55 2.91
N GLU A 350 16.97 -3.70 2.16
CA GLU A 350 18.33 -3.61 2.68
C GLU A 350 18.85 -2.17 2.68
N THR A 351 18.78 -1.50 1.52
CA THR A 351 19.30 -0.14 1.37
C THR A 351 18.26 0.92 1.71
N GLY A 352 16.97 0.57 1.68
CA GLY A 352 15.88 1.52 1.82
C GLY A 352 15.63 2.37 0.58
N LEU A 353 16.29 2.11 -0.55
CA LEU A 353 16.07 2.87 -1.79
C LEU A 353 14.72 2.53 -2.43
N ALA A 354 13.99 3.55 -2.90
CA ALA A 354 12.89 3.35 -3.82
C ALA A 354 13.46 2.97 -5.21
N LEU A 355 13.22 1.73 -5.63
CA LEU A 355 13.71 1.19 -6.91
C LEU A 355 12.89 1.70 -8.10
N GLY A 356 11.60 1.92 -7.89
CA GLY A 356 10.70 2.41 -8.92
C GLY A 356 9.27 2.56 -8.41
N SER A 357 8.42 3.13 -9.26
CA SER A 357 7.00 3.37 -9.00
C SER A 357 6.14 2.72 -10.08
N ILE A 358 5.06 2.06 -9.64
CA ILE A 358 3.96 1.56 -10.48
C ILE A 358 2.80 2.54 -10.36
N ARG A 359 2.53 3.30 -11.42
CA ARG A 359 1.61 4.43 -11.40
C ARG A 359 0.18 4.01 -11.69
N VAL A 360 -0.79 4.67 -11.05
CA VAL A 360 -2.23 4.40 -11.19
C VAL A 360 -2.96 5.44 -12.06
N GLY A 361 -2.23 6.05 -13.00
CA GLY A 361 -2.79 6.98 -13.99
C GLY A 361 -2.74 8.46 -13.62
N GLY A 362 -2.04 8.81 -12.52
CA GLY A 362 -1.79 10.20 -12.10
C GLY A 362 -3.05 11.00 -11.70
N GLY A 363 -2.85 12.28 -11.41
CA GLY A 363 -3.91 13.22 -11.03
C GLY A 363 -4.57 12.85 -9.69
N ASP A 364 -5.90 12.74 -9.72
CA ASP A 364 -6.71 12.53 -8.51
C ASP A 364 -6.68 11.07 -7.99
N ASN A 365 -6.18 10.10 -8.75
CA ASN A 365 -6.15 8.71 -8.28
C ASN A 365 -5.09 8.49 -7.20
N LEU A 366 -5.36 7.61 -6.23
CA LEU A 366 -4.42 7.30 -5.16
C LEU A 366 -4.36 5.79 -4.92
N ALA A 367 -3.16 5.22 -4.90
CA ALA A 367 -2.95 3.85 -4.44
C ALA A 367 -2.95 3.82 -2.91
N VAL A 368 -3.88 3.08 -2.32
CA VAL A 368 -4.03 3.00 -0.87
C VAL A 368 -3.40 1.72 -0.36
N SER A 369 -3.70 0.57 -0.96
CA SER A 369 -3.12 -0.70 -0.55
C SER A 369 -3.01 -1.67 -1.72
N VAL A 370 -2.34 -2.80 -1.50
CA VAL A 370 -2.01 -3.78 -2.53
C VAL A 370 -2.23 -5.23 -2.09
N ALA A 371 -2.50 -6.10 -3.07
CA ALA A 371 -2.52 -7.55 -2.88
C ALA A 371 -1.73 -8.27 -3.99
N PHE A 372 -0.90 -9.23 -3.61
CA PHE A 372 -0.08 -10.01 -4.54
C PHE A 372 -0.85 -11.21 -5.11
N GLY A 373 -0.68 -11.46 -6.41
CA GLY A 373 -0.73 -12.82 -6.98
C GLY A 373 0.68 -13.29 -7.30
N GLU A 374 0.80 -14.38 -8.09
CA GLU A 374 2.14 -14.93 -8.38
C GLU A 374 2.99 -13.98 -9.22
N HIS A 375 2.48 -13.56 -10.38
CA HIS A 375 3.16 -12.64 -11.30
C HIS A 375 2.27 -11.44 -11.64
N GLU A 376 1.47 -11.04 -10.65
CA GLU A 376 0.47 -9.99 -10.75
C GLU A 376 0.31 -9.25 -9.42
N LEU A 377 -0.15 -8.02 -9.51
CA LEU A 377 -0.42 -7.15 -8.37
C LEU A 377 -1.79 -6.49 -8.57
N TRP A 378 -2.58 -6.49 -7.50
CA TRP A 378 -3.83 -5.73 -7.43
C TRP A 378 -3.56 -4.48 -6.59
N ILE A 379 -3.92 -3.33 -7.11
CA ILE A 379 -3.82 -2.05 -6.41
C ILE A 379 -5.25 -1.57 -6.17
N VAL A 380 -5.56 -1.26 -4.92
CA VAL A 380 -6.86 -0.73 -4.52
C VAL A 380 -6.67 0.64 -3.88
N GLY A 381 -7.56 1.56 -4.20
CA GLY A 381 -7.52 2.87 -3.61
C GLY A 381 -8.56 3.82 -4.16
N ARG A 382 -8.24 5.11 -4.16
CA ARG A 382 -9.18 6.12 -4.61
C ARG A 382 -9.22 6.18 -6.13
N GLY A 383 -10.41 5.99 -6.69
CA GLY A 383 -10.64 5.81 -8.14
C GLY A 383 -10.95 4.37 -8.51
N GLY A 384 -10.68 3.39 -7.63
CA GLY A 384 -11.15 2.01 -7.76
C GLY A 384 -10.02 0.98 -7.69
N VAL A 385 -9.96 0.07 -8.69
CA VAL A 385 -9.05 -1.09 -8.68
C VAL A 385 -8.23 -1.14 -9.96
N TRP A 386 -6.91 -1.32 -9.81
CA TRP A 386 -5.98 -1.56 -10.90
C TRP A 386 -5.39 -2.97 -10.84
N HIS A 387 -5.19 -3.55 -12.01
CA HIS A 387 -4.52 -4.83 -12.20
C HIS A 387 -3.20 -4.63 -12.91
N VAL A 388 -2.12 -5.02 -12.27
CA VAL A 388 -0.78 -5.03 -12.85
C VAL A 388 -0.46 -6.47 -13.22
N THR A 389 -0.24 -6.71 -14.51
CA THR A 389 0.13 -8.03 -15.05
C THR A 389 1.54 -7.99 -15.60
N GLY A 390 2.12 -9.17 -15.88
CA GLY A 390 3.41 -9.27 -16.56
C GLY A 390 4.61 -8.88 -15.68
N ILE A 391 4.43 -8.94 -14.35
CA ILE A 391 5.50 -8.80 -13.37
C ILE A 391 6.45 -9.99 -13.57
N ARG A 392 7.76 -9.71 -13.57
CA ARG A 392 8.77 -10.74 -13.81
C ARG A 392 8.98 -11.56 -12.55
N ASP A 393 9.10 -10.87 -11.42
CA ASP A 393 9.31 -11.54 -10.14
C ASP A 393 8.05 -12.29 -9.67
N ARG A 394 8.25 -13.29 -8.82
CA ARG A 394 7.15 -14.03 -8.18
C ARG A 394 6.82 -13.37 -6.84
N LEU A 395 5.67 -12.72 -6.71
CA LEU A 395 5.33 -11.88 -5.56
C LEU A 395 4.67 -12.62 -4.39
N ASP A 396 3.81 -13.61 -4.67
CA ASP A 396 3.08 -14.37 -3.66
C ASP A 396 4.02 -15.06 -2.67
N ARG A 397 3.74 -14.92 -1.39
CA ARG A 397 4.53 -15.55 -0.33
C ARG A 397 4.31 -17.07 -0.33
N TRP A 398 5.31 -17.82 0.15
CA TRP A 398 5.22 -19.29 0.19
C TRP A 398 4.46 -19.83 1.40
N TRP A 399 4.12 -18.96 2.36
CA TRP A 399 3.39 -19.26 3.59
C TRP A 399 1.96 -18.75 3.55
#